data_AF-A0A160PRR5-F1
#
_entry.id   AF-A0A160PRR5-F1
#
_cell.length_a   1.000
_cell.length_b   1.000
_cell.length_c   1.000
_cell.angle_alpha   90.00
_cell.angle_beta   90.00
_cell.angle_gamma   90.00
#
_symmetry.space_group_name_H-M   'P 1'
#
loop_
_entity.id
_entity.type
_entity.pdbx_description
1 polymer ?
#
loop_
_entity_poly.entity_id
_entity_poly.type
_entity_poly.pdbx_seq_one_letter_code
_entity_poly.pdbx_strand_id
1 'polypeptide(L)'
;MGEQLPFANGSRSSKLPLFVIGICCLLLILWLKLPGILLATIIAVATFSVMRMRTSTPEVSSLRTSIRLSSEDITDVQNEWQQFLNSPDADALADRTMARPALADPDCGDAAIEKFHYEISNANRFLGRLEARLHQNLLVSELETLLKVTDERALELRETWLDARKAALKLGPNYKRGA
;
A
#
# COMPACT_ATOMS: atom_id res chain seq x y z
N MET A 1 16.20 -17.75 4.91
CA MET A 1 16.31 -16.40 5.50
C MET A 1 14.93 -15.78 5.42
N GLY A 2 14.27 -15.59 6.56
CA GLY A 2 12.90 -15.07 6.60
C GLY A 2 12.92 -13.55 6.58
N GLU A 3 12.56 -12.95 5.46
CA GLU A 3 12.23 -11.52 5.39
C GLU A 3 11.00 -11.27 6.27
N GLN A 4 11.26 -10.73 7.47
CA GLN A 4 10.24 -10.12 8.29
C GLN A 4 9.71 -8.89 7.53
N LEU A 5 8.54 -9.04 6.92
CA LEU A 5 7.77 -7.92 6.40
C LEU A 5 7.60 -6.87 7.52
N PRO A 6 7.82 -5.57 7.26
CA PRO A 6 7.82 -4.50 8.27
C PRO A 6 6.42 -4.15 8.84
N PHE A 7 5.47 -5.08 8.81
CA PHE A 7 4.14 -4.91 9.39
C PHE A 7 4.09 -5.22 10.90
N ALA A 8 5.22 -5.56 11.51
CA ALA A 8 5.33 -5.90 12.93
C ALA A 8 5.64 -4.67 13.80
N ASN A 9 4.85 -3.61 13.68
CA ASN A 9 4.60 -2.73 14.81
C ASN A 9 3.29 -1.98 14.56
N GLY A 10 2.20 -2.75 14.49
CA GLY A 10 0.89 -2.19 14.78
C GLY A 10 1.00 -1.56 16.16
N SER A 11 0.98 -0.23 16.22
CA SER A 11 0.88 0.48 17.49
C SER A 11 -0.31 -0.16 18.18
N ARG A 12 -0.09 -0.92 19.26
CA ARG A 12 -1.19 -1.38 20.10
C ARG A 12 -1.95 -0.11 20.40
N SER A 13 -3.14 0.04 19.82
CA SER A 13 -4.10 1.06 20.21
C SER A 13 -4.18 0.91 21.72
N SER A 14 -3.49 1.81 22.43
CA SER A 14 -3.33 1.63 23.85
C SER A 14 -4.72 1.89 24.39
N LYS A 15 -5.41 0.83 24.82
CA LYS A 15 -6.72 0.96 25.46
C LYS A 15 -6.59 1.60 26.85
N LEU A 16 -5.35 1.89 27.27
CA LEU A 16 -4.95 2.55 28.50
C LEU A 16 -5.71 3.87 28.76
N PRO A 17 -5.72 4.86 27.86
CA PRO A 17 -6.53 6.07 28.02
C PRO A 17 -8.02 5.79 28.22
N LEU A 18 -8.62 4.87 27.46
CA LEU A 18 -10.03 4.48 27.64
C LEU A 18 -10.28 3.83 29.01
N PHE A 19 -9.35 3.00 29.48
CA PHE A 19 -9.42 2.36 30.79
C PHE A 19 -9.33 3.38 31.92
N VAL A 20 -8.42 4.36 31.80
CA VAL A 20 -8.27 5.47 32.76
C VAL A 20 -9.52 6.35 32.79
N ILE A 21 -10.08 6.70 31.63
CA ILE A 21 -11.32 7.47 31.54
C ILE A 21 -12.48 6.71 32.20
N GLY A 22 -12.58 5.39 31.97
CA GLY A 22 -13.58 4.54 32.60
C GLY A 22 -13.47 4.51 34.13
N ILE A 23 -12.25 4.40 34.67
CA ILE A 23 -12.00 4.45 36.11
C ILE A 23 -12.37 5.82 36.70
N CYS A 24 -12.00 6.92 36.03
CA CYS A 24 -12.39 8.27 36.44
C CYS A 24 -13.92 8.43 36.48
N CYS A 25 -14.64 7.92 35.48
CA CYS A 25 -16.11 7.94 35.47
C CYS A 25 -16.70 7.13 36.63
N LEU A 26 -16.16 5.95 36.92
CA LEU A 26 -16.59 5.12 38.05
C LEU A 26 -16.37 5.82 39.39
N LEU A 27 -15.20 6.44 39.59
CA LEU A 27 -14.88 7.20 40.80
C LEU A 27 -15.81 8.40 40.98
N LEU A 28 -16.11 9.13 39.90
CA LEU A 28 -17.05 10.26 39.91
C LEU A 28 -18.47 9.83 40.33
N ILE A 29 -18.95 8.70 39.82
CA ILE A 29 -20.28 8.16 40.17
C ILE A 29 -20.32 7.69 41.63
N LEU A 30 -19.27 7.01 42.10
CA LEU A 30 -19.18 6.50 43.47
C LEU A 30 -19.11 7.61 44.52
N TRP A 31 -18.34 8.66 44.27
CA TRP A 31 -18.16 9.76 45.24
C TRP A 31 -19.27 10.81 45.19
N LEU A 32 -19.80 11.12 43.99
CA LEU A 32 -20.68 12.28 43.79
C LEU A 32 -22.15 11.92 43.53
N LYS A 33 -22.51 10.63 43.37
CA LYS A 33 -23.87 10.15 43.02
C LYS A 33 -24.44 10.82 41.74
N LEU A 34 -25.53 11.57 41.87
CA LEU A 34 -26.32 12.18 40.78
C LEU A 34 -25.50 13.13 39.87
N PRO A 35 -24.77 14.14 40.41
CA PRO A 35 -23.91 14.98 39.58
C PRO A 35 -22.74 14.22 38.93
N GLY A 36 -22.28 13.11 39.53
CA GLY A 36 -21.22 12.27 38.96
C GLY A 36 -21.65 11.57 37.66
N ILE A 37 -22.91 11.13 37.58
CA ILE A 37 -23.48 10.52 36.37
C ILE A 37 -23.54 11.53 35.23
N LEU A 38 -23.93 12.77 35.52
CA LEU A 38 -24.04 13.83 34.51
C LEU A 38 -22.66 14.16 33.92
N LEU A 39 -21.64 14.26 34.78
CA LEU A 39 -20.25 14.49 34.37
C LEU A 39 -19.67 13.32 33.55
N ALA A 40 -19.88 12.08 34.00
CA ALA A 40 -19.44 10.89 33.27
C ALA A 40 -20.07 10.81 31.87
N THR A 41 -21.35 11.16 31.75
CA THR A 41 -22.08 11.18 30.48
C THR A 41 -21.50 12.22 29.52
N ILE A 42 -21.19 13.43 30.02
CA ILE A 42 -20.54 14.48 29.22
C ILE A 42 -19.17 14.02 28.72
N ILE A 43 -18.36 13.41 29.60
CA ILE A 43 -17.03 12.90 29.23
C ILE A 43 -17.13 11.80 28.18
N ALA A 44 -18.09 10.88 28.31
CA ALA A 44 -18.32 9.82 27.35
C ALA A 44 -18.71 10.38 25.97
N VAL A 45 -19.64 11.34 25.92
CA VAL A 45 -20.08 11.99 24.67
C VAL A 45 -18.94 12.78 24.03
N ALA A 46 -18.16 13.52 24.83
CA ALA A 46 -16.99 14.27 24.35
C ALA A 46 -15.92 13.33 23.78
N THR A 47 -15.59 12.26 24.50
CA THR A 47 -14.60 11.26 24.06
C THR A 47 -15.04 10.58 22.76
N PHE A 48 -16.32 10.18 22.69
CA PHE A 48 -16.89 9.57 21.48
C PHE A 48 -16.86 10.54 20.29
N SER A 49 -17.21 11.81 20.51
CA SER A 49 -17.19 12.84 19.48
C SER A 49 -15.79 13.11 18.96
N VAL A 50 -14.80 13.24 19.85
CA VAL A 50 -13.39 13.44 19.48
C VAL A 50 -12.84 12.24 18.70
N MET A 51 -13.14 11.01 19.13
CA MET A 51 -12.73 9.80 18.39
C MET A 51 -13.31 9.77 16.97
N ARG A 52 -14.57 10.20 16.80
CA ARG A 52 -15.22 10.25 15.49
C ARG A 52 -14.67 11.37 14.60
N MET A 53 -14.34 12.54 15.16
CA MET A 53 -13.76 13.64 14.39
C MET A 53 -12.33 13.37 13.96
N ARG A 54 -11.54 12.65 14.77
CA ARG A 54 -10.13 12.34 14.47
C ARG A 54 -9.94 11.53 13.18
N THR A 55 -10.94 10.73 12.79
CA THR A 55 -10.95 9.98 11.53
C THR A 55 -11.53 10.77 10.34
N SER A 56 -12.10 11.95 10.59
CA SER A 56 -12.77 12.78 9.57
C SER A 56 -12.06 14.12 9.37
N THR A 57 -10.77 14.21 9.71
CA THR A 57 -9.99 15.42 9.49
C THR A 57 -9.63 15.58 8.01
N PRO A 58 -9.51 16.82 7.51
CA PRO A 58 -9.03 17.10 6.15
C PRO A 58 -7.71 16.41 5.82
N GLU A 59 -6.84 16.28 6.81
CA GLU A 59 -5.55 15.57 6.73
C GLU A 59 -5.72 14.10 6.33
N VAL A 60 -6.65 13.35 6.94
CA VAL A 60 -6.94 11.96 6.57
C VAL A 60 -7.39 11.86 5.12
N SER A 61 -8.24 12.79 4.67
CA SER A 61 -8.68 12.81 3.26
C SER A 61 -7.52 13.12 2.30
N SER A 62 -6.63 14.05 2.66
CA SER A 62 -5.45 14.38 1.87
C SER A 62 -4.51 13.18 1.74
N LEU A 63 -4.22 12.49 2.85
CA LEU A 63 -3.35 11.32 2.84
C LEU A 63 -3.93 10.18 2.00
N ARG A 64 -5.24 9.94 2.06
CA ARG A 64 -5.91 8.95 1.19
C ARG A 64 -5.76 9.31 -0.28
N THR A 65 -5.92 10.59 -0.63
CA THR A 65 -5.68 11.06 -2.01
C THR A 65 -4.22 10.86 -2.42
N SER A 66 -3.25 11.20 -1.57
CA SER A 66 -1.84 10.96 -1.86
C SER A 66 -1.51 9.48 -2.07
N ILE A 67 -2.06 8.59 -1.24
CA ILE A 67 -1.89 7.15 -1.41
C ILE A 67 -2.49 6.68 -2.75
N ARG A 68 -3.66 7.22 -3.11
CA ARG A 68 -4.31 6.89 -4.38
C ARG A 68 -3.46 7.31 -5.57
N LEU A 69 -2.92 8.53 -5.57
CA LEU A 69 -2.01 9.02 -6.61
C LEU A 69 -0.76 8.13 -6.71
N SER A 70 -0.16 7.77 -5.59
CA SER A 70 1.00 6.87 -5.57
C SER A 70 0.65 5.45 -6.07
N SER A 71 -0.57 4.98 -5.82
CA SER A 71 -1.03 3.70 -6.37
C SER A 71 -1.34 3.75 -7.86
N GLU A 72 -1.65 4.94 -8.41
CA GLU A 72 -1.80 5.15 -9.85
C GLU A 72 -0.45 4.96 -10.55
N ASP A 73 0.66 5.43 -9.96
CA ASP A 73 2.02 5.16 -10.50
C ASP A 73 2.33 3.66 -10.63
N ILE A 74 1.86 2.83 -9.70
CA ILE A 74 1.98 1.36 -9.78
C ILE A 74 1.12 0.82 -10.94
N THR A 75 -0.11 1.34 -11.05
CA THR A 75 -1.08 0.95 -12.07
C THR A 75 -0.59 1.32 -13.48
N ASP A 76 0.12 2.44 -13.62
CA ASP A 76 0.70 2.87 -14.90
C ASP A 76 1.75 1.88 -15.39
N VAL A 77 2.64 1.40 -14.52
CA VAL A 77 3.61 0.35 -14.89
C VAL A 77 2.91 -0.96 -15.25
N GLN A 78 1.83 -1.32 -14.54
CA GLN A 78 1.00 -2.48 -14.91
C GLN A 78 0.37 -2.32 -16.29
N ASN A 79 -0.13 -1.12 -16.61
CA ASN A 79 -0.72 -0.83 -17.90
C ASN A 79 0.33 -0.89 -19.02
N GLU A 80 1.52 -0.33 -18.81
CA GLU A 80 2.64 -0.44 -19.76
C GLU A 80 3.03 -1.90 -20.01
N TRP A 81 3.08 -2.71 -18.94
CA TRP A 81 3.37 -4.14 -19.03
C TRP A 81 2.29 -4.89 -19.81
N GLN A 82 1.02 -4.63 -19.52
CA GLN A 82 -0.10 -5.25 -20.25
C GLN A 82 -0.14 -4.80 -21.70
N GLN A 83 0.18 -3.54 -21.99
CA GLN A 83 0.29 -3.02 -23.35
C GLN A 83 1.42 -3.73 -24.09
N PHE A 84 2.59 -3.89 -23.48
CA PHE A 84 3.70 -4.64 -24.07
C PHE A 84 3.31 -6.10 -24.38
N LEU A 85 2.62 -6.77 -23.46
CA LEU A 85 2.22 -8.17 -23.63
C LEU A 85 1.11 -8.36 -24.66
N ASN A 86 0.07 -7.53 -24.63
CA ASN A 86 -1.22 -7.83 -25.26
C ASN A 86 -1.63 -6.84 -26.36
N SER A 87 -0.91 -5.72 -26.53
CA SER A 87 -1.30 -4.72 -27.53
C SER A 87 -1.29 -5.32 -28.94
N PRO A 88 -2.35 -5.09 -29.74
CA PRO A 88 -2.40 -5.47 -31.14
C PRO A 88 -1.62 -4.50 -32.05
N ASP A 89 -1.10 -3.41 -31.50
CA ASP A 89 -0.36 -2.40 -32.24
C ASP A 89 0.93 -2.96 -32.86
N ALA A 90 1.26 -2.50 -34.06
CA ALA A 90 2.39 -3.01 -34.84
C ALA A 90 3.72 -2.73 -34.13
N ASP A 91 3.86 -1.57 -33.49
CA ASP A 91 5.08 -1.20 -32.76
C ASP A 91 5.25 -2.07 -31.51
N ALA A 92 4.19 -2.29 -30.74
CA ALA A 92 4.21 -3.19 -29.58
C ALA A 92 4.49 -4.65 -29.99
N LEU A 93 3.93 -5.10 -31.11
CA LEU A 93 4.19 -6.43 -31.66
C LEU A 93 5.66 -6.58 -32.10
N ALA A 94 6.21 -5.61 -32.83
CA ALA A 94 7.61 -5.60 -33.23
C ALA A 94 8.52 -5.54 -32.00
N ASP A 95 8.16 -4.77 -30.99
CA ASP A 95 8.90 -4.65 -29.76
C ASP A 95 8.96 -5.97 -28.98
N ARG A 96 7.83 -6.64 -28.78
CA ARG A 96 7.78 -7.92 -28.05
C ARG A 96 8.36 -9.10 -28.83
N THR A 97 8.50 -9.01 -30.15
CA THR A 97 8.98 -10.13 -30.98
C THR A 97 10.41 -9.94 -31.46
N MET A 98 10.80 -8.73 -31.86
CA MET A 98 12.08 -8.44 -32.51
C MET A 98 13.06 -7.71 -31.61
N ALA A 99 12.59 -6.80 -30.75
CA ALA A 99 13.47 -5.99 -29.92
C ALA A 99 13.72 -6.61 -28.54
N ARG A 100 12.65 -7.02 -27.84
CA ARG A 100 12.69 -7.42 -26.42
C ARG A 100 11.89 -8.70 -26.12
N PRO A 101 12.03 -9.80 -26.90
CA PRO A 101 11.27 -11.03 -26.66
C PRO A 101 11.62 -11.74 -25.35
N ALA A 102 12.77 -11.47 -24.76
CA ALA A 102 13.16 -12.00 -23.44
C ALA A 102 12.28 -11.49 -22.30
N LEU A 103 11.71 -10.29 -22.43
CA LEU A 103 10.91 -9.67 -21.37
C LEU A 103 9.60 -10.41 -21.13
N ALA A 104 9.03 -11.03 -22.18
CA ALA A 104 7.79 -11.81 -22.12
C ALA A 104 8.03 -13.28 -21.71
N ASP A 105 9.28 -13.70 -21.56
CA ASP A 105 9.63 -15.06 -21.18
C ASP A 105 9.76 -15.16 -19.65
N PRO A 106 8.87 -15.91 -18.97
CA PRO A 106 8.95 -16.09 -17.51
C PRO A 106 10.16 -16.92 -17.08
N ASP A 107 10.73 -17.73 -17.97
CA ASP A 107 11.86 -18.62 -17.70
C ASP A 107 13.19 -17.99 -18.18
N CYS A 108 13.20 -16.68 -18.43
CA CYS A 108 14.40 -15.96 -18.79
C CYS A 108 15.40 -15.96 -17.62
N GLY A 109 16.60 -16.50 -17.83
CA GLY A 109 17.64 -16.56 -16.79
C GLY A 109 18.34 -15.22 -16.47
N ASP A 110 17.78 -14.09 -16.90
CA ASP A 110 18.31 -12.76 -16.58
C ASP A 110 17.69 -12.22 -15.29
N ALA A 111 18.55 -11.91 -14.33
CA ALA A 111 18.14 -11.51 -12.99
C ALA A 111 17.29 -10.22 -12.95
N ALA A 112 17.49 -9.28 -13.89
CA ALA A 112 16.69 -8.05 -13.92
C ALA A 112 15.27 -8.33 -14.42
N ILE A 113 15.14 -9.20 -15.43
CA ILE A 113 13.84 -9.64 -15.95
C ILE A 113 13.09 -10.46 -14.90
N GLU A 114 13.75 -11.43 -14.27
CA GLU A 114 13.17 -12.24 -13.18
C GLU A 114 12.70 -11.36 -12.00
N LYS A 115 13.53 -10.39 -11.59
CA LYS A 115 13.16 -9.44 -10.53
C LYS A 115 11.91 -8.63 -10.89
N PHE A 116 11.79 -8.16 -12.12
CA PHE A 116 10.59 -7.45 -12.56
C PHE A 116 9.33 -8.33 -12.51
N HIS A 117 9.40 -9.59 -12.99
CA HIS A 117 8.28 -10.53 -12.90
C HIS A 117 7.85 -10.80 -11.45
N TYR A 118 8.81 -10.85 -10.53
CA TYR A 118 8.53 -10.96 -9.10
C TYR A 118 7.84 -9.70 -8.55
N GLU A 119 8.38 -8.51 -8.85
CA GLU A 119 7.83 -7.25 -8.34
C GLU A 119 6.45 -6.92 -8.92
N ILE A 120 6.21 -7.17 -10.22
CA ILE A 120 4.88 -6.95 -10.82
C ILE A 120 3.82 -7.88 -10.20
N SER A 121 4.19 -9.12 -9.86
CA SER A 121 3.32 -10.06 -9.14
C SER A 121 3.03 -9.59 -7.71
N ASN A 122 4.03 -9.06 -7.01
CA ASN A 122 3.86 -8.46 -5.69
C ASN A 122 2.99 -7.21 -5.72
N ALA A 123 3.19 -6.34 -6.70
CA ALA A 123 2.41 -5.12 -6.90
C ALA A 123 0.92 -5.43 -7.11
N ASN A 124 0.59 -6.44 -7.92
CA ASN A 124 -0.79 -6.91 -8.11
C ASN A 124 -1.44 -7.31 -6.78
N ARG A 125 -0.74 -8.08 -5.95
CA ARG A 125 -1.21 -8.50 -4.62
C ARG A 125 -1.29 -7.34 -3.63
N PHE A 126 -0.43 -6.33 -3.77
CA PHE A 126 -0.43 -5.14 -2.94
C PHE A 126 -1.65 -4.27 -3.26
N LEU A 127 -1.89 -3.92 -4.53
CA LEU A 127 -3.03 -3.10 -4.94
C LEU A 127 -4.37 -3.73 -4.54
N GLY A 128 -4.53 -5.05 -4.73
CA GLY A 128 -5.74 -5.76 -4.31
C GLY A 128 -6.04 -5.70 -2.81
N ARG A 129 -5.01 -5.51 -1.96
CA ARG A 129 -5.18 -5.34 -0.50
C ARG A 129 -5.26 -3.88 -0.08
N LEU A 130 -4.64 -2.98 -0.84
CA LEU A 130 -4.56 -1.55 -0.56
C LEU A 130 -5.96 -0.93 -0.49
N GLU A 131 -6.80 -1.21 -1.48
CA GLU A 131 -8.16 -0.67 -1.53
C GLU A 131 -8.99 -1.08 -0.30
N ALA A 132 -8.96 -2.36 0.06
CA ALA A 132 -9.66 -2.86 1.25
C ALA A 132 -9.13 -2.22 2.55
N ARG A 133 -7.84 -1.91 2.63
CA ARG A 133 -7.22 -1.24 3.78
C ARG A 133 -7.61 0.24 3.85
N LEU A 134 -7.68 0.96 2.73
CA LEU A 134 -8.05 2.37 2.66
C LEU A 134 -9.51 2.63 3.10
N HIS A 135 -10.39 1.66 2.93
CA HIS A 135 -11.78 1.73 3.40
C HIS A 135 -11.92 1.60 4.93
N GLN A 136 -10.87 1.20 5.65
CA GLN A 136 -10.89 1.10 7.11
C GLN A 136 -10.66 2.47 7.77
N ASN A 137 -11.11 2.59 9.03
CA ASN A 137 -10.85 3.77 9.85
C ASN A 137 -9.42 3.73 10.40
N LEU A 138 -8.47 4.17 9.58
CA LEU A 138 -7.05 4.25 9.91
C LEU A 138 -6.72 5.54 10.66
N LEU A 139 -5.73 5.47 11.54
CA LEU A 139 -5.11 6.65 12.14
C LEU A 139 -4.20 7.35 11.11
N VAL A 140 -3.97 8.65 11.30
CA VAL A 140 -3.07 9.46 10.46
C VAL A 140 -1.69 8.80 10.30
N SER A 141 -1.08 8.34 11.40
CA SER A 141 0.22 7.66 11.38
C SER A 141 0.23 6.35 10.58
N GLU A 142 -0.90 5.63 10.56
CA GLU A 142 -1.04 4.41 9.76
C GLU A 142 -1.14 4.76 8.27
N LEU A 143 -1.83 5.86 7.93
CA LEU A 143 -1.92 6.37 6.57
C LEU A 143 -0.57 6.90 6.06
N GLU A 144 0.20 7.61 6.88
CA GLU A 144 1.57 8.05 6.54
C GLU A 144 2.49 6.85 6.26
N THR A 145 2.41 5.82 7.10
CA THR A 145 3.17 4.58 6.89
C THR A 145 2.74 3.90 5.59
N LEU A 146 1.42 3.84 5.33
CA LEU A 146 0.89 3.25 4.12
C LEU A 146 1.30 4.04 2.87
N LEU A 147 1.31 5.37 2.93
CA LEU A 147 1.79 6.24 1.87
C LEU A 147 3.26 5.96 1.57
N LYS A 148 4.13 5.97 2.59
CA LYS A 148 5.56 5.68 2.42
C LYS A 148 5.80 4.32 1.74
N VAL A 149 5.10 3.28 2.18
CA VAL A 149 5.21 1.94 1.58
C VAL A 149 4.69 1.93 0.15
N THR A 150 3.62 2.67 -0.15
CA THR A 150 3.09 2.78 -1.52
C THR A 150 4.10 3.47 -2.44
N ASP A 151 4.70 4.57 -1.99
CA ASP A 151 5.73 5.32 -2.73
C ASP A 151 6.96 4.46 -3.01
N GLU A 152 7.45 3.73 -1.99
CA GLU A 152 8.60 2.83 -2.11
C GLU A 152 8.33 1.72 -3.14
N ARG A 153 7.13 1.13 -3.11
CA ARG A 153 6.74 0.08 -4.07
C ARG A 153 6.55 0.62 -5.48
N ALA A 154 5.99 1.82 -5.63
CA ALA A 154 5.86 2.48 -6.93
C ALA A 154 7.24 2.73 -7.55
N LEU A 155 8.18 3.25 -6.75
CA LEU A 155 9.55 3.50 -7.19
C LEU A 155 10.27 2.20 -7.56
N GLU A 156 10.25 1.19 -6.69
CA GLU A 156 10.92 -0.09 -6.94
C GLU A 156 10.38 -0.79 -8.19
N LEU A 157 9.05 -0.78 -8.39
CA LEU A 157 8.44 -1.37 -9.58
C LEU A 157 8.85 -0.62 -10.86
N ARG A 158 8.89 0.72 -10.81
CA ARG A 158 9.32 1.56 -11.94
C ARG A 158 10.78 1.29 -12.30
N GLU A 159 11.68 1.23 -11.32
CA GLU A 159 13.10 0.97 -11.54
C GLU A 159 13.33 -0.42 -12.14
N THR A 160 12.72 -1.44 -11.55
CA THR A 160 12.82 -2.83 -12.05
C THR A 160 12.25 -2.98 -13.45
N TRP A 161 11.16 -2.28 -13.78
CA TRP A 161 10.62 -2.25 -15.14
C TRP A 161 11.61 -1.68 -16.15
N LEU A 162 12.23 -0.53 -15.85
CA LEU A 162 13.21 0.09 -16.74
C LEU A 162 14.44 -0.78 -16.92
N ASP A 163 14.92 -1.41 -15.85
CA ASP A 163 16.10 -2.27 -15.91
C ASP A 163 15.83 -3.57 -16.66
N ALA A 164 14.66 -4.19 -16.47
CA ALA A 164 14.24 -5.35 -17.23
C ALA A 164 14.12 -5.03 -18.73
N ARG A 165 13.57 -3.87 -19.12
CA ARG A 165 13.53 -3.43 -20.53
C ARG A 165 14.92 -3.25 -21.12
N LYS A 166 15.86 -2.65 -20.38
CA LYS A 166 17.26 -2.50 -20.82
C LYS A 166 17.93 -3.87 -20.97
N ALA A 167 17.73 -4.77 -20.02
CA ALA A 167 18.28 -6.13 -20.06
C ALA A 167 17.75 -6.92 -21.25
N ALA A 168 16.43 -6.90 -21.45
CA ALA A 168 15.79 -7.55 -22.59
C ALA A 168 16.29 -7.01 -23.94
N LEU A 169 16.53 -5.69 -24.03
CA LEU A 169 17.08 -5.08 -25.24
C LEU A 169 18.53 -5.52 -25.51
N LYS A 170 19.35 -5.64 -24.46
CA LYS A 170 20.74 -6.13 -24.55
C LYS A 170 20.80 -7.60 -25.00
N LEU A 171 19.86 -8.41 -24.50
CA LEU A 171 19.73 -9.81 -24.91
C LEU A 171 19.25 -9.94 -26.37
N GLY A 172 18.34 -9.06 -26.78
CA GLY A 172 17.78 -9.04 -28.12
C GLY A 172 17.02 -10.33 -28.47
N PRO A 173 16.80 -10.62 -29.77
CA PRO A 173 16.01 -11.76 -30.20
C PRO A 173 16.74 -13.12 -30.08
N ASN A 174 18.06 -13.13 -29.94
CA ASN A 174 18.88 -14.34 -29.90
C ASN A 174 19.18 -14.84 -28.47
N TYR A 175 18.38 -14.42 -27.50
CA TYR A 175 18.56 -14.83 -26.11
C TYR A 175 18.31 -16.34 -25.97
N LYS A 176 19.10 -16.99 -25.11
CA LYS A 176 18.86 -18.40 -24.78
C LYS A 176 17.61 -18.47 -23.91
N ARG A 177 16.50 -18.94 -24.49
CA ARG A 177 15.33 -19.37 -23.73
C ARG A 177 15.79 -20.42 -22.72
N GLY A 178 15.37 -20.28 -21.45
CA GLY A 178 15.73 -21.21 -20.39
C GLY A 178 15.50 -22.66 -20.84
N ALA A 179 16.49 -23.52 -20.57
CA ALA A 179 16.44 -24.95 -20.88
C ALA A 179 15.58 -25.71 -19.85
#